data_AF-A0A382WYF0-F1
#
_entry.id   AF-A0A382WYF0-F1
#
_cell.length_a   1.000
_cell.length_b   1.000
_cell.length_c   1.000
_cell.angle_alpha   90.00
_cell.angle_beta   90.00
_cell.angle_gamma   90.00
#
_symmetry.space_group_name_H-M   'P 1'
#
loop_
_entity.id
_entity.type
_entity.pdbx_description
1 polymer ?
#
loop_
_entity_poly.entity_id
_entity_poly.type
_entity_poly.pdbx_seq_one_letter_code
_entity_poly.pdbx_strand_id
1 'polypeptide(L)' 'MVWHNESNLPKSDLVVLPGGFSYGDYLRTGSIASKSRIINDVIKHAKNGGLVL' A
#
# COMPACT_ATOMS: atom_id res chain seq x y z
N MET A 1 -0.09 4.57 11.50
CA MET A 1 0.24 5.05 10.14
C MET A 1 1.54 4.36 9.74
N VAL A 2 1.57 3.69 8.59
CA VAL A 2 2.73 2.90 8.12
C VAL A 2 3.37 3.63 6.95
N TRP A 3 4.68 3.78 6.94
CA TRP A 3 5.36 4.48 5.85
C TRP A 3 5.54 3.58 4.62
N HIS A 4 5.36 4.11 3.41
CA HIS A 4 5.37 3.30 2.18
C HIS A 4 6.71 2.60 1.90
N ASN A 5 7.80 3.09 2.48
CA ASN A 5 9.15 2.54 2.30
C ASN A 5 9.50 1.45 3.33
N GLU A 6 8.61 1.16 4.28
CA GLU A 6 8.72 -0.02 5.12
C GLU A 6 8.44 -1.30 4.32
N SER A 7 8.97 -2.42 4.78
CA SER A 7 8.80 -3.73 4.13
C SER A 7 7.74 -4.61 4.80
N ASN A 8 7.33 -4.26 6.01
CA ASN A 8 6.53 -5.12 6.87
C ASN A 8 5.30 -4.38 7.35
N LEU A 9 4.14 -4.96 7.06
CA LEU A 9 2.88 -4.51 7.57
C LEU A 9 2.69 -5.08 8.98
N PRO A 10 2.39 -4.26 9.99
CA PRO A 10 2.03 -4.76 11.32
C PRO A 10 0.74 -5.58 11.23
N LYS A 11 0.53 -6.50 12.17
CA LYS A 11 -0.70 -7.29 12.25
C LYS A 11 -1.90 -6.33 12.34
N SER A 12 -2.76 -6.38 11.33
CA SER A 12 -3.86 -5.46 11.13
C SER A 12 -5.07 -6.21 10.60
N ASP A 13 -6.29 -5.85 11.00
CA ASP A 13 -7.51 -6.45 10.46
C ASP A 13 -7.93 -5.78 9.13
N LEU A 14 -7.62 -4.48 9.00
CA LEU A 14 -7.90 -3.65 7.84
C LEU A 14 -6.68 -2.81 7.46
N VAL A 15 -6.37 -2.77 6.17
CA VAL A 15 -5.43 -1.81 5.56
C VAL A 15 -6.22 -0.81 4.74
N VAL A 16 -6.01 0.48 4.96
CA VAL A 16 -6.59 1.54 4.13
C VAL A 16 -5.48 2.16 3.30
N LEU A 17 -5.63 2.14 1.98
CA LEU A 17 -4.77 2.86 1.06
C LEU A 17 -5.35 4.27 0.86
N PRO A 18 -4.75 5.31 1.46
CA PRO A 18 -5.29 6.66 1.32
C PRO A 18 -5.20 7.12 -0.14
N GLY A 19 -6.26 7.80 -0.59
CA GLY A 19 -6.24 8.53 -1.86
C GLY A 19 -5.34 9.76 -1.81
N GLY A 20 -5.17 10.42 -2.95
CA GLY A 20 -4.38 11.64 -3.09
C GLY A 20 -3.61 11.70 -4.40
N PHE A 21 -2.55 12.51 -4.44
CA PHE A 21 -1.63 12.72 -5.57
C PHE A 21 -0.27 12.09 -5.26
N SER A 22 -0.23 10.77 -5.09
CA SER A 22 1.00 10.06 -4.77
C SER A 22 2.06 10.32 -5.85
N TYR A 23 3.25 10.81 -5.46
CA TYR A 23 4.29 11.22 -6.40
C TYR A 23 3.80 12.21 -7.48
N GLY A 24 2.80 13.05 -7.18
CA GLY A 24 2.26 14.01 -8.13
C GLY A 24 1.65 13.39 -9.40
N ASP A 25 1.35 12.09 -9.38
CA ASP A 25 0.85 11.31 -10.52
C ASP A 25 1.71 11.44 -11.80
N TYR A 26 3.02 11.69 -11.63
CA TYR A 26 3.95 12.05 -12.72
C TYR A 26 3.95 11.13 -13.95
N LEU A 27 3.77 9.81 -13.76
CA LEU A 27 3.66 8.86 -14.87
C LEU A 27 2.19 8.52 -15.17
N ARG A 28 1.49 8.06 -14.14
CA ARG A 28 0.06 7.75 -14.09
C ARG A 28 -0.33 7.66 -12.62
N THR A 29 -1.56 8.01 -12.28
CA THR A 29 -2.14 7.91 -10.93
C THR A 29 -1.75 6.60 -10.23
N GLY A 30 -1.04 6.70 -9.11
CA GLY A 30 -0.64 5.56 -8.28
C GLY A 30 0.41 4.60 -8.88
N SER A 31 0.86 4.79 -10.12
CA SER A 31 1.76 3.85 -10.81
C SER A 31 3.12 3.73 -10.11
N ILE A 32 3.71 4.86 -9.71
CA ILE A 32 4.98 4.89 -8.96
C ILE A 32 4.76 4.34 -7.54
N ALA A 33 3.67 4.75 -6.87
CA ALA A 33 3.34 4.30 -5.52
C ALA A 33 3.13 2.79 -5.43
N SER A 34 2.57 2.17 -6.48
CA SER A 34 2.37 0.70 -6.56
C SER A 34 3.67 -0.11 -6.50
N LYS A 35 4.83 0.54 -6.68
CA LYS A 35 6.16 -0.08 -6.61
C LYS A 35 6.86 0.14 -5.26
N SER A 36 6.17 0.75 -4.29
CA SER A 36 6.71 0.95 -2.94
C SER A 36 6.93 -0.38 -2.22
N ARG A 37 7.93 -0.42 -1.32
CA ARG A 37 8.34 -1.65 -0.61
C ARG A 37 7.19 -2.31 0.14
N ILE A 38 6.31 -1.52 0.77
CA ILE A 38 5.22 -2.03 1.59
C ILE A 38 4.14 -2.76 0.78
N ILE A 39 3.99 -2.44 -0.52
CA ILE A 39 2.90 -2.95 -1.36
C ILE A 39 2.94 -4.48 -1.47
N ASN A 40 4.13 -5.08 -1.45
CA ASN A 40 4.27 -6.53 -1.47
C ASN A 40 3.58 -7.18 -0.26
N ASP A 41 3.69 -6.58 0.92
CA ASP A 41 3.08 -7.11 2.14
C ASP A 41 1.59 -6.78 2.23
N VAL A 42 1.14 -5.65 1.67
CA VAL A 42 -0.29 -5.35 1.49
C VAL A 42 -0.96 -6.39 0.57
N ILE A 43 -0.31 -6.75 -0.55
CA ILE A 43 -0.80 -7.80 -1.44
C ILE A 43 -0.88 -9.14 -0.70
N LYS A 44 0.13 -9.47 0.11
CA LYS A 44 0.14 -10.70 0.92
C LYS A 44 -1.00 -10.70 1.95
N HIS A 45 -1.22 -9.59 2.64
CA HIS A 45 -2.35 -9.40 3.57
C HIS A 45 -3.69 -9.67 2.88
N ALA A 46 -3.93 -9.05 1.72
CA ALA A 46 -5.14 -9.28 0.94
C ALA A 46 -5.32 -10.75 0.51
N LYS A 47 -4.24 -11.38 0.04
CA LYS A 47 -4.27 -12.82 -0.35
C LYS A 47 -4.56 -13.75 0.82
N ASN A 48 -4.20 -13.36 2.04
CA ASN A 48 -4.48 -14.12 3.26
C ASN A 48 -5.90 -13.87 3.80
N GLY A 49 -6.75 -13.14 3.06
CA GLY A 49 -8.13 -12.83 3.46
C GLY A 49 -8.26 -11.58 4.32
N GLY A 50 -7.18 -10.82 4.51
CA GLY A 50 -7.23 -9.54 5.20
C GLY A 50 -7.97 -8.48 4.39
N LEU A 51 -8.65 -7.56 5.10
CA LEU A 51 -9.41 -6.49 4.44
C LEU A 51 -8.47 -5.39 3.93
N VAL A 52 -8.73 -4.90 2.73
CA VAL A 52 -8.06 -3.75 2.12
C VAL A 52 -9.11 -2.81 1.53
N LEU A 53 -9.02 -1.52 1.86
CA LEU A 53 -9.90 -0.44 1.39
C LEU A 53 -9.11 0.63 0.64
#